data_AF-A0A6N6PZS8-F1
#
_entry.id   AF-A0A6N6PZS8-F1
#
_cell.length_a   1.000
_cell.length_b   1.000
_cell.length_c   1.000
_cell.angle_alpha   90.00
_cell.angle_beta   90.00
_cell.angle_gamma   90.00
#
_symmetry.space_group_name_H-M   'P 1'
#
loop_
_entity.id
_entity.type
_entity.pdbx_description
1 polymer ?
#
loop_
_entity_poly.entity_id
_entity_poly.type
_entity_poly.pdbx_seq_one_letter_code
_entity_poly.pdbx_strand_id
1 'polypeptide(L)'
;MLRTMELILGEPISQFDAFANPMTASFQAQPDLRSYKVRPINIDLNERNQITAYGAEKSRKMNFAKEDAADGLVLNRVLWHSIKRADVPMPAPTRAAFVFPMQEDSDD
;
A
#
# COMPACT_ATOMS: atom_id res chain seq x y z
N MET A 1 -6.73 -5.49 9.95
CA MET A 1 -6.48 -6.62 10.87
C MET A 1 -6.46 -6.15 12.32
N LEU A 2 -5.42 -5.44 12.79
CA LEU A 2 -5.30 -4.95 14.18
C LEU A 2 -6.56 -4.24 14.68
N ARG A 3 -7.03 -3.23 13.95
CA ARG A 3 -8.28 -2.52 14.29
C ARG A 3 -9.51 -3.44 14.42
N THR A 4 -9.61 -4.47 13.58
CA THR A 4 -10.71 -5.45 13.66
C THR A 4 -10.62 -6.27 14.95
N MET A 5 -9.42 -6.67 15.36
CA MET A 5 -9.19 -7.44 16.59
C MET A 5 -9.48 -6.59 17.82
N GLU A 6 -9.06 -5.33 17.80
CA GLU A 6 -9.38 -4.34 18.85
C GLU A 6 -10.89 -4.15 18.97
N LEU A 7 -11.64 -3.97 17.88
CA LEU A 7 -13.10 -3.87 17.95
C LEU A 7 -13.79 -5.08 18.61
N ILE A 8 -13.16 -6.25 18.63
CA ILE A 8 -13.66 -7.47 19.29
C ILE A 8 -13.18 -7.55 20.75
N LEU A 9 -11.94 -7.13 21.02
CA LEU A 9 -11.21 -7.42 22.26
C LEU A 9 -10.99 -6.20 23.18
N GLY A 10 -11.08 -4.95 22.68
CA GLY A 10 -10.87 -3.73 23.46
C GLY A 10 -10.39 -2.47 22.71
N GLU A 11 -9.51 -1.71 23.36
CA GLU A 11 -9.05 -0.38 22.91
C GLU A 11 -7.92 -0.44 21.85
N PRO A 12 -7.74 0.62 21.04
CA PRO A 12 -6.65 0.71 20.08
C PRO A 12 -5.28 0.77 20.75
N ILE A 13 -4.29 0.09 20.16
CA ILE A 13 -2.91 0.04 20.71
C ILE A 13 -2.15 1.35 20.40
N SER A 14 -2.53 2.06 19.34
CA SER A 14 -1.86 3.28 18.87
C SER A 14 -2.83 4.24 18.15
N GLN A 15 -2.32 5.33 17.59
CA GLN A 15 -3.13 6.17 16.71
C GLN A 15 -3.33 5.53 15.32
N PHE A 16 -2.36 4.73 14.85
CA PHE A 16 -2.39 4.21 13.47
C PHE A 16 -3.40 3.09 13.31
N ASP A 17 -3.57 2.25 14.33
CA ASP A 17 -4.62 1.23 14.35
C ASP A 17 -6.01 1.86 14.55
N ALA A 18 -6.15 2.88 15.42
CA ALA A 18 -7.41 3.58 15.64
C ALA A 18 -8.02 4.11 14.33
N PHE A 19 -7.18 4.63 13.43
CA PHE A 19 -7.57 5.13 12.10
C PHE A 19 -7.51 4.07 10.99
N ALA A 20 -7.08 2.84 11.26
CA ALA A 20 -7.04 1.80 10.24
C ALA A 20 -8.46 1.33 9.90
N ASN A 21 -8.72 1.05 8.62
CA ASN A 21 -9.99 0.49 8.21
C ASN A 21 -10.16 -0.94 8.78
N PRO A 22 -11.23 -1.20 9.56
CA PRO A 22 -11.52 -2.55 10.00
C PRO A 22 -11.96 -3.42 8.82
N MET A 23 -11.78 -4.73 8.94
CA MET A 23 -12.16 -5.70 7.90
C MET A 23 -13.63 -6.08 8.00
N THR A 24 -14.51 -5.07 8.04
CA THR A 24 -15.96 -5.25 8.18
C THR A 24 -16.55 -6.10 7.05
N ALA A 25 -15.98 -6.04 5.85
CA ALA A 25 -16.40 -6.86 4.71
C ALA A 25 -16.02 -8.36 4.81
N SER A 26 -15.13 -8.73 5.75
CA SER A 26 -14.66 -10.11 5.90
C SER A 26 -15.41 -10.89 6.99
N PHE A 27 -16.19 -10.22 7.84
CA PHE A 27 -16.91 -10.84 8.96
C PHE A 27 -18.39 -10.52 8.88
N GLN A 28 -19.23 -11.49 9.22
CA GLN A 28 -20.68 -11.33 9.29
C GLN A 28 -21.23 -12.09 10.51
N ALA A 29 -22.36 -11.63 11.03
CA ALA A 29 -22.94 -12.17 12.27
C ALA A 29 -23.36 -13.64 12.14
N GLN A 30 -23.84 -14.06 10.96
CA GLN A 30 -24.20 -15.45 10.68
C GLN A 30 -23.11 -16.12 9.84
N PRO A 31 -22.54 -17.26 10.27
CA PRO A 31 -21.47 -17.92 9.52
C PRO A 31 -21.97 -18.46 8.18
N ASP A 32 -21.20 -18.25 7.12
CA ASP A 32 -21.38 -18.93 5.84
C ASP A 32 -20.50 -20.19 5.79
N LEU A 33 -21.14 -21.35 5.80
CA LEU A 33 -20.48 -22.66 5.86
C LEU A 33 -20.34 -23.32 4.47
N ARG A 34 -20.66 -22.61 3.39
CA ARG A 34 -20.51 -23.15 2.03
C ARG A 34 -19.04 -23.48 1.76
N SER A 35 -18.79 -24.64 1.15
CA SER A 35 -17.43 -25.03 0.76
C SER A 35 -16.84 -24.03 -0.24
N TYR A 36 -15.57 -23.68 -0.03
CA TYR A 36 -14.87 -22.79 -0.95
C TYR A 36 -14.63 -23.49 -2.28
N LYS A 37 -15.12 -22.90 -3.37
CA LYS A 37 -14.80 -23.32 -4.74
C LYS A 37 -13.46 -22.71 -5.14
N VAL A 38 -12.43 -23.56 -5.22
CA VAL A 38 -11.09 -23.15 -5.66
C VAL A 38 -11.17 -22.43 -6.99
N ARG A 39 -10.61 -21.22 -7.05
CA ARG A 39 -10.40 -20.50 -8.30
C ARG A 39 -9.14 -21.03 -8.97
N PRO A 40 -9.17 -21.35 -10.27
CA PRO A 40 -7.96 -21.76 -10.97
C PRO A 40 -6.92 -20.63 -10.94
N ILE A 41 -5.65 -21.02 -10.98
CA ILE A 41 -4.54 -20.09 -11.15
C ILE A 41 -4.66 -19.49 -12.55
N ASN A 42 -4.80 -18.17 -12.62
CA ASN A 42 -4.96 -17.44 -13.89
C ASN A 42 -3.70 -16.64 -14.28
N ILE A 43 -2.61 -16.81 -13.52
CA ILE A 43 -1.35 -16.09 -13.72
C ILE A 43 -0.17 -17.07 -13.66
N ASP A 44 0.93 -16.75 -14.33
CA ASP A 44 2.15 -17.54 -14.19
C ASP A 44 2.82 -17.22 -12.85
N LEU A 45 2.93 -18.22 -11.98
CA LEU A 45 3.57 -18.08 -10.67
C LEU A 45 5.09 -17.90 -10.77
N ASN A 46 5.67 -18.20 -11.93
CA ASN A 46 7.10 -18.04 -12.20
C ASN A 46 7.39 -16.77 -13.00
N GLU A 47 6.39 -15.94 -13.25
CA GLU A 47 6.58 -14.69 -13.96
C GLU A 47 7.58 -13.80 -13.20
N ARG A 48 8.62 -13.35 -13.91
CA ARG A 48 9.63 -12.45 -13.38
C ARG A 48 9.73 -11.21 -14.25
N ASN A 49 10.09 -10.10 -13.63
CA ASN A 49 10.42 -8.87 -14.35
C ASN A 49 11.51 -9.15 -15.39
N GLN A 50 11.23 -8.81 -16.64
CA GLN A 50 12.17 -8.95 -17.75
C GLN A 50 13.37 -8.01 -17.57
N ILE A 51 14.49 -8.30 -18.24
CA ILE A 51 15.68 -7.43 -18.23
C ILE A 51 15.35 -6.05 -18.83
N THR A 52 14.36 -5.98 -19.71
CA THR A 52 13.82 -4.78 -20.35
C THR A 52 12.80 -4.03 -19.49
N ALA A 53 12.44 -4.56 -18.32
CA ALA A 53 11.46 -3.92 -17.43
C ALA A 53 11.96 -2.54 -16.98
N TYR A 54 11.01 -1.64 -16.75
CA TYR A 54 11.33 -0.30 -16.27
C TYR A 54 12.14 -0.36 -14.96
N GLY A 55 13.30 0.30 -14.94
CA GLY A 55 14.15 0.35 -13.77
C GLY A 55 14.94 -0.92 -13.48
N ALA A 56 14.95 -1.94 -14.35
CA ALA A 56 15.64 -3.22 -14.11
C ALA A 56 17.12 -3.04 -13.71
N GLU A 57 17.86 -2.17 -14.38
CA GLU A 57 19.26 -1.88 -14.05
C GLU A 57 19.40 -1.23 -12.67
N LYS A 58 18.52 -0.27 -12.34
CA LYS A 58 18.53 0.42 -11.04
C LYS A 58 18.20 -0.55 -9.91
N SER A 59 17.15 -1.36 -10.09
CA SER A 59 16.75 -2.38 -9.11
C SER A 59 17.84 -3.40 -8.82
N ARG A 60 18.62 -3.82 -9.84
CA ARG A 60 19.75 -4.75 -9.65
C ARG A 60 20.88 -4.18 -8.79
N LYS A 61 21.02 -2.86 -8.75
CA LYS A 61 22.05 -2.15 -7.97
C LYS A 61 21.59 -1.76 -6.56
N MET A 62 20.30 -1.93 -6.24
CA MET A 62 19.74 -1.59 -4.93
C MET A 62 20.14 -2.60 -3.87
N ASN A 63 20.32 -2.12 -2.63
CA ASN A 63 20.58 -2.96 -1.48
C ASN A 63 19.26 -3.38 -0.80
N PHE A 64 18.93 -4.67 -0.89
CA PHE A 64 17.77 -5.28 -0.21
C PHE A 64 18.18 -6.21 0.94
N ALA A 65 19.43 -6.15 1.40
CA ALA A 65 19.93 -7.02 2.47
C ALA A 65 19.37 -6.63 3.85
N LYS A 66 18.90 -5.40 4.01
CA LYS A 66 18.33 -4.86 5.25
C LYS A 66 17.11 -4.00 4.92
N GLU A 67 16.15 -3.95 5.84
CA GLU A 67 15.04 -3.01 5.82
C GLU A 67 15.54 -1.56 5.63
N ASP A 68 14.83 -0.81 4.78
CA ASP A 68 15.11 0.60 4.45
C ASP A 68 16.53 0.92 3.96
N ALA A 69 17.30 -0.07 3.49
CA ALA A 69 18.64 0.16 2.95
C ALA A 69 18.66 0.72 1.52
N ALA A 70 17.59 0.55 0.75
CA ALA A 70 17.45 1.10 -0.59
C ALA A 70 16.94 2.54 -0.54
N ASP A 71 17.36 3.37 -1.51
CA ASP A 71 16.79 4.71 -1.67
C ASP A 71 15.30 4.62 -2.00
N GLY A 72 14.47 5.06 -1.06
CA GLY A 72 13.01 4.99 -1.16
C GLY A 72 12.43 5.83 -2.31
N LEU A 73 13.04 6.96 -2.68
CA LEU A 73 12.56 7.77 -3.82
C LEU A 73 12.83 7.06 -5.14
N VAL A 74 14.01 6.46 -5.27
CA VAL A 74 14.37 5.71 -6.48
C VAL A 74 13.51 4.44 -6.58
N LEU A 75 13.34 3.72 -5.47
CA LEU A 75 12.50 2.52 -5.42
C LEU A 75 11.04 2.84 -5.76
N ASN A 76 10.46 3.88 -5.15
CA ASN A 76 9.09 4.32 -5.42
C ASN A 76 8.90 4.71 -6.89
N ARG A 77 9.88 5.37 -7.50
CA ARG A 77 9.83 5.72 -8.93
C ARG A 77 9.82 4.48 -9.82
N VAL A 78 10.63 3.47 -9.50
CA VAL A 78 10.64 2.21 -10.25
C VAL A 78 9.29 1.50 -10.14
N LEU A 79 8.73 1.40 -8.93
CA LEU A 79 7.42 0.78 -8.68
C LEU A 79 6.27 1.54 -9.34
N TRP A 80 6.29 2.88 -9.29
CA TRP A 80 5.25 3.70 -9.90
C TRP A 80 5.15 3.43 -11.40
N HIS A 81 6.28 3.52 -12.11
CA HIS A 81 6.30 3.38 -13.56
C HIS A 81 6.16 1.93 -14.04
N SER A 82 6.49 0.93 -13.21
CA SER A 82 6.20 -0.47 -13.55
C SER A 82 4.69 -0.76 -13.56
N ILE A 83 3.91 -0.09 -12.72
CA ILE A 83 2.45 -0.28 -12.61
C ILE A 83 1.68 0.70 -13.51
N LYS A 84 2.06 1.98 -13.47
CA LYS A 84 1.32 3.08 -14.11
C LYS A 84 1.79 3.40 -15.52
N ARG A 85 2.87 2.76 -16.00
CA ARG A 85 3.61 3.04 -17.25
C ARG A 85 4.67 4.13 -17.10
N ALA A 86 5.64 4.11 -18.02
CA ALA A 86 6.81 4.98 -17.98
C ALA A 86 6.50 6.45 -18.27
N ASP A 87 5.43 6.73 -19.01
CA ASP A 87 4.97 8.06 -19.43
C ASP A 87 4.13 8.78 -18.37
N VAL A 88 3.61 8.07 -17.37
CA VAL A 88 2.78 8.67 -16.31
C VAL A 88 3.67 9.31 -15.25
N PRO A 89 3.64 10.65 -15.06
CA PRO A 89 4.49 11.31 -14.09
C PRO A 89 4.17 10.83 -12.67
N MET A 90 5.23 10.54 -11.89
CA MET A 90 5.08 10.20 -10.48
C MET A 90 4.74 11.47 -9.70
N PRO A 91 3.68 11.46 -8.86
CA PRO A 91 3.35 12.62 -8.02
C PRO A 91 4.52 12.96 -7.08
N ALA A 92 4.64 14.23 -6.72
CA ALA A 92 5.66 14.67 -5.78
C ALA A 92 5.42 14.03 -4.40
N PRO A 93 6.49 13.65 -3.65
CA PRO A 93 6.33 13.12 -2.30
C PRO A 93 5.66 14.15 -1.39
N THR A 94 4.44 13.87 -0.94
CA THR A 94 3.75 14.66 0.08
C THR A 94 4.11 14.14 1.46
N ARG A 95 4.68 15.01 2.30
CA ARG A 95 4.90 14.74 3.73
C ARG A 95 4.02 15.70 4.53
N ALA A 96 2.86 15.24 4.96
CA ALA A 96 1.94 16.03 5.77
C ALA A 96 1.94 15.48 7.20
N ALA A 97 2.30 16.32 8.18
CA ALA A 97 2.11 15.99 9.59
C ALA A 97 0.69 16.34 10.02
N PHE A 98 0.20 17.54 9.69
CA PHE A 98 -1.20 17.98 9.79
C PHE A 98 -1.38 19.16 8.83
N VAL A 99 -2.35 19.12 7.92
CA VAL A 99 -2.70 20.28 7.07
C VAL A 99 -4.06 20.77 7.52
N PHE A 100 -4.07 21.82 8.35
CA PHE A 100 -5.28 22.59 8.58
C PHE A 100 -5.33 23.68 7.49
N PRO A 101 -6.35 23.70 6.62
CA PRO A 101 -6.50 24.79 5.68
C PRO A 101 -6.72 26.09 6.48
N MET A 102 -5.84 27.08 6.30
CA MET A 102 -6.17 28.44 6.72
C MET A 102 -7.34 28.91 5.86
N GLN A 103 -8.45 29.23 6.51
CA GLN A 103 -9.53 29.97 5.89
C GLN A 103 -8.99 31.38 5.64
N GLU A 104 -8.91 31.81 4.37
CA GLU A 104 -8.64 33.21 4.07
C GLU A 104 -9.80 34.03 4.67
N ASP A 105 -9.50 34.86 5.67
CA ASP A 105 -10.43 35.89 6.09
C ASP A 105 -10.65 36.81 4.89
N SER A 106 -11.89 36.82 4.40
CA SER A 106 -12.34 37.81 3.43
C SER A 106 -12.39 39.15 4.17
N ASP A 107 -11.34 39.97 4.01
CA ASP A 107 -11.38 41.37 4.41
C ASP A 107 -12.47 42.10 3.60
N ASP A 108 -13.39 42.75 4.33
CA ASP A 108 -14.50 43.59 3.85
C ASP A 108 -14.09 44.65 2.80
#